data_AF-A0A2A6B6U5-F1
#
_entry.id   AF-A0A2A6B6U5-F1
#
_cell.length_a   1.000
_cell.length_b   1.000
_cell.length_c   1.000
_cell.angle_alpha   90.00
_cell.angle_beta   90.00
_cell.angle_gamma   90.00
#
_symmetry.space_group_name_H-M   'P 1'
#
loop_
_entity.id
_entity.type
_entity.pdbx_description
1 polymer ?
#
loop_
_entity_poly.entity_id
_entity_poly.type
_entity_poly.pdbx_seq_one_letter_code
_entity_poly.pdbx_strand_id
1 'polypeptide(L)'
;WGSQDESYDPIANNWARHTDLLHGRYQATLVVSNGRLFVCGGLQWIEKCDTVDTIEEYLPDSDEWIERGEFRVYDISQAKILTVPVPASIPIEGIFKKYDFLLLFVKLFR
;
A
#
# COMPACT_ATOMS: atom_id res chain seq x y z
N TRP A 1 17.52 -3.96 5.38
CA TRP A 1 16.84 -2.88 4.63
C TRP A 1 15.43 -2.76 5.17
N GLY A 2 14.98 -1.52 5.43
CA GLY A 2 14.14 -1.19 6.60
C GLY A 2 12.70 -1.70 6.56
N SER A 3 12.26 -2.25 7.69
CA SER A 3 10.87 -2.48 8.09
C SER A 3 10.35 -1.37 9.03
N GLN A 4 11.18 -0.39 9.35
CA GLN A 4 10.87 0.62 10.36
C GLN A 4 9.71 1.51 9.90
N ASP A 5 8.73 1.67 10.78
CA ASP A 5 7.59 2.56 10.58
C ASP A 5 7.63 3.69 11.61
N GLU A 6 7.41 4.91 11.12
CA GLU A 6 7.49 6.13 11.93
C GLU A 6 6.42 7.12 11.45
N SER A 7 5.76 7.79 12.40
CA SER A 7 4.85 8.89 12.10
C SER A 7 5.41 10.21 12.61
N TYR A 8 5.22 11.27 11.83
CA TYR A 8 5.58 12.62 12.22
C TYR A 8 4.36 13.39 12.74
N ASP A 9 4.46 13.94 13.94
CA ASP A 9 3.50 14.91 14.47
C ASP A 9 3.98 16.34 14.15
N PRO A 10 3.30 17.09 13.26
CA PRO A 10 3.70 18.45 12.91
C PRO A 10 3.44 19.49 14.02
N ILE A 11 2.57 19.19 14.99
CA ILE A 11 2.26 20.09 16.11
C ILE A 11 3.37 19.97 17.16
N ALA A 12 3.73 18.74 17.54
CA ALA A 12 4.80 18.46 18.49
C ALA A 12 6.21 18.56 17.84
N ASN A 13 6.27 18.57 16.51
CA ASN A 13 7.49 18.56 15.71
C ASN A 13 8.44 17.42 16.12
N ASN A 14 7.89 16.21 16.22
CA ASN A 14 8.65 15.02 16.59
C ASN A 14 8.22 13.82 15.74
N TRP A 15 9.09 12.81 15.74
CA TRP A 15 8.82 11.50 15.16
C TRP A 15 8.48 10.53 16.28
N ALA A 16 7.49 9.67 16.04
CA ALA A 16 7.14 8.55 16.89
C ALA A 16 7.40 7.25 16.12
N ARG A 17 8.00 6.27 16.80
CA ARG A 17 8.25 4.94 16.24
C ARG A 17 7.06 4.03 16.50
N HIS A 18 6.66 3.30 15.47
CA HIS A 18 5.61 2.29 15.51
C HIS A 18 6.18 0.88 15.36
N THR A 19 5.32 -0.12 15.47
CA THR A 19 5.67 -1.50 15.14
C THR A 19 6.14 -1.60 13.69
N ASP A 20 7.29 -2.26 13.51
CA ASP A 20 7.88 -2.52 12.21
C ASP A 20 6.92 -3.32 11.30
N LEU A 21 6.95 -3.04 10.00
CA LEU A 21 6.21 -3.78 8.96
C LEU A 21 6.52 -5.29 9.00
N LEU A 22 5.55 -6.12 8.58
CA LEU A 22 5.75 -7.58 8.52
C LEU A 22 6.85 -7.95 7.50
N HIS A 23 6.91 -7.21 6.39
CA HIS A 23 7.93 -7.36 5.37
C HIS A 23 8.67 -6.04 5.14
N GLY A 24 9.98 -6.05 5.40
CA GLY A 24 10.87 -4.92 5.11
C GLY A 24 10.92 -4.64 3.61
N ARG A 25 10.57 -3.40 3.22
CA ARG A 25 10.35 -3.05 1.82
C ARG A 25 10.78 -1.62 1.52
N TYR A 26 11.19 -1.38 0.27
CA TYR A 26 11.45 -0.06 -0.29
C TYR A 26 10.62 0.14 -1.57
N GLN A 27 10.43 1.40 -1.96
CA GLN A 27 9.58 1.78 -3.10
C GLN A 27 8.10 1.31 -3.00
N ALA A 28 7.67 0.87 -1.81
CA ALA A 28 6.28 0.54 -1.52
C ALA A 28 5.36 1.76 -1.63
N THR A 29 4.07 1.52 -1.80
CA THR A 29 3.05 2.60 -1.82
C THR A 29 2.26 2.57 -0.54
N LEU A 30 2.20 3.71 0.16
CA LEU A 30 1.34 3.94 1.31
C LEU A 30 -0.01 4.49 0.84
N VAL A 31 -1.10 3.94 1.34
CA VAL A 31 -2.46 4.23 0.90
C VAL A 31 -3.39 4.42 2.10
N VAL A 32 -4.12 5.54 2.14
CA VAL A 32 -5.21 5.73 3.11
C VAL A 32 -6.54 5.54 2.38
N SER A 33 -7.38 4.62 2.85
CA SER A 33 -8.71 4.36 2.29
C SER A 33 -9.70 3.99 3.38
N ASN A 34 -10.88 4.63 3.38
CA ASN A 34 -11.92 4.44 4.41
C ASN A 34 -11.40 4.55 5.85
N GLY A 35 -10.49 5.50 6.10
CA GLY A 35 -9.91 5.73 7.43
C GLY A 35 -8.89 4.68 7.87
N ARG A 36 -8.47 3.78 6.99
CA ARG A 36 -7.47 2.73 7.25
C ARG A 36 -6.21 3.02 6.44
N LEU A 37 -5.08 2.61 6.99
CA LEU A 37 -3.76 2.79 6.38
C LEU A 37 -3.27 1.44 5.86
N PHE A 38 -2.81 1.42 4.60
CA PHE A 38 -2.29 0.24 3.94
C PHE A 38 -0.92 0.50 3.34
N VAL A 39 -0.04 -0.49 3.43
CA VAL A 39 1.22 -0.54 2.69
C VAL A 39 1.11 -1.64 1.66
N CYS A 40 1.38 -1.28 0.42
CA CYS A 40 1.14 -2.16 -0.71
C CYS A 40 2.38 -2.26 -1.59
N GLY A 41 2.74 -3.48 -1.94
CA GLY A 41 3.75 -3.73 -2.96
C GLY A 41 5.17 -3.36 -2.52
N GLY A 42 6.04 -3.14 -3.50
CA GLY A 42 7.41 -2.67 -3.29
C GLY A 42 8.44 -3.75 -3.56
N LEU A 43 9.67 -3.47 -3.14
CA LEU A 43 10.82 -4.34 -3.33
C LEU A 43 11.47 -4.63 -2.00
N GLN A 44 12.00 -5.84 -1.86
CA GLN A 44 12.85 -6.22 -0.74
C GLN A 44 14.19 -6.72 -1.26
N TRP A 45 15.20 -6.66 -0.40
CA TRP A 45 16.52 -7.19 -0.71
C TRP A 45 16.81 -8.42 0.15
N ILE A 46 16.53 -9.60 -0.40
CA ILE A 46 16.85 -10.89 0.21
C ILE A 46 17.77 -11.63 -0.75
N GLU A 47 19.08 -11.49 -0.56
CA GLU A 47 20.17 -11.98 -1.43
C GLU A 47 20.20 -11.36 -2.85
N LYS A 48 19.03 -11.04 -3.40
CA LYS A 48 18.74 -10.30 -4.63
C LYS A 48 17.59 -9.33 -4.39
N CYS A 49 17.37 -8.42 -5.34
CA CYS A 49 16.14 -7.63 -5.41
C CYS A 49 14.95 -8.55 -5.72
N ASP A 50 13.93 -8.54 -4.87
CA ASP A 50 12.70 -9.31 -5.06
C ASP A 50 11.47 -8.43 -4.84
N THR A 51 10.33 -8.80 -5.42
CA THR A 51 9.07 -8.06 -5.24
C THR A 51 8.37 -8.49 -3.96
N VAL A 52 7.79 -7.53 -3.23
CA VAL A 52 6.88 -7.82 -2.12
C VAL A 52 5.47 -7.59 -2.63
N ASP A 53 4.70 -8.66 -2.84
CA ASP A 53 3.35 -8.62 -3.38
C ASP A 53 2.25 -8.48 -2.33
N THR A 54 2.60 -8.48 -1.04
CA THR A 54 1.64 -8.36 0.05
C THR A 54 1.10 -6.94 0.23
N ILE A 55 -0.14 -6.88 0.69
CA ILE A 55 -0.86 -5.71 1.18
C ILE A 55 -0.98 -5.85 2.69
N GLU A 56 -0.41 -4.91 3.44
CA GLU A 56 -0.46 -4.87 4.90
C GLU A 56 -1.37 -3.71 5.35
N GLU A 57 -2.27 -3.93 6.31
CA GLU A 57 -3.09 -2.89 6.97
C GLU A 57 -2.53 -2.62 8.36
N TYR A 58 -2.43 -1.33 8.73
CA TYR A 58 -2.07 -0.93 10.09
C TYR A 58 -3.32 -0.87 10.99
N LEU A 59 -3.22 -1.50 12.16
CA LEU A 59 -4.21 -1.47 13.23
C LEU A 59 -3.75 -0.48 14.31
N PRO A 60 -4.28 0.76 14.35
CA PRO A 60 -3.83 1.78 15.32
C PRO A 60 -4.19 1.44 16.76
N ASP A 61 -5.22 0.60 17.00
CA ASP A 61 -5.64 0.22 18.34
C ASP A 61 -4.65 -0.76 19.02
N SER A 62 -3.96 -1.59 18.22
CA SER A 62 -2.97 -2.56 18.71
C SER A 62 -1.53 -2.21 18.35
N ASP A 63 -1.31 -1.18 17.53
CA ASP A 63 0.00 -0.86 16.94
C ASP A 63 0.60 -2.08 16.24
N GLU A 64 -0.15 -2.67 15.32
CA GLU A 64 0.26 -3.88 14.59
C GLU A 64 -0.05 -3.77 13.10
N TRP A 65 0.79 -4.44 12.30
CA TRP A 65 0.53 -4.67 10.88
C TRP A 65 -0.04 -6.07 10.67
N ILE A 66 -1.03 -6.17 9.79
CA ILE A 66 -1.63 -7.45 9.40
C ILE A 66 -1.74 -7.56 7.89
N GLU A 67 -1.53 -8.77 7.38
CA GLU A 67 -1.66 -9.05 5.96
C GLU A 67 -3.15 -9.11 5.55
N ARG A 68 -3.49 -8.39 4.48
CA ARG A 68 -4.86 -8.31 3.92
C ARG A 68 -5.00 -8.91 2.53
N GLY A 69 -3.90 -9.27 1.88
CA GLY A 69 -3.91 -9.95 0.59
C GLY A 69 -2.62 -9.75 -0.17
N GLU A 70 -2.63 -10.19 -1.43
CA GLU A 70 -1.47 -10.21 -2.33
C GLU A 70 -1.84 -9.72 -3.74
N PHE A 71 -0.88 -9.13 -4.45
CA PHE A 71 -0.99 -8.83 -5.87
C PHE A 71 -0.76 -10.10 -6.70
N ARG A 72 -1.73 -10.44 -7.54
CA ARG A 72 -1.62 -11.59 -8.47
C ARG A 72 -0.81 -11.30 -9.73
N VAL A 73 -0.04 -10.22 -9.77
CA VAL A 73 0.68 -9.77 -10.96
C VAL A 73 2.18 -9.89 -10.72
N TYR A 74 2.86 -10.63 -11.59
CA TYR A 74 4.27 -11.00 -11.48
C TYR A 74 5.29 -9.84 -11.60
N ASP A 75 4.85 -8.59 -11.81
CA ASP A 75 5.75 -7.44 -11.82
C ASP A 75 5.06 -6.16 -11.29
N ILE A 76 5.27 -5.91 -9.99
CA ILE A 76 4.84 -4.70 -9.29
C ILE A 76 6.02 -3.78 -8.95
N SER A 77 7.22 -4.06 -9.49
CA SER A 77 8.44 -3.32 -9.18
C SER A 77 8.34 -1.81 -9.50
N GLN A 78 7.47 -1.46 -10.45
CA GLN A 78 7.18 -0.08 -10.87
C GLN A 78 5.71 0.32 -10.65
N ALA A 79 4.91 -0.53 -9.98
CA ALA A 79 3.51 -0.26 -9.77
C ALA A 79 3.31 0.88 -8.77
N LYS A 80 2.48 1.85 -9.14
CA LYS A 80 1.98 2.89 -8.24
C LYS A 80 0.49 2.69 -8.06
N ILE A 81 0.06 2.67 -6.81
CA ILE A 81 -1.34 2.46 -6.46
C ILE A 81 -2.00 3.82 -6.25
N LEU A 82 -3.22 3.95 -6.78
CA LEU A 82 -4.05 5.13 -6.64
C LEU A 82 -5.38 4.73 -6.02
N THR A 83 -5.83 5.49 -5.02
CA THR A 83 -7.21 5.40 -4.51
C THR A 83 -8.13 6.28 -5.33
N VAL A 84 -9.17 5.70 -5.90
CA VAL A 84 -10.26 6.45 -6.53
C VAL A 84 -11.49 6.32 -5.65
N PRO A 85 -11.96 7.41 -5.00
CA PRO A 85 -13.22 7.39 -4.27
C PRO A 85 -14.33 7.05 -5.26
N VAL A 86 -15.07 5.97 -5.02
CA VAL A 86 -16.27 5.66 -5.80
C VAL A 86 -17.40 6.54 -5.25
N PRO A 87 -17.93 7.53 -6.00
CA PRO A 87 -19.09 8.29 -5.55
C PRO A 87 -20.25 7.33 -5.28
N ALA A 88 -21.01 7.58 -4.21
CA ALA A 88 -22.17 6.76 -3.83
C ALA A 88 -23.25 6.65 -4.92
N SER A 89 -23.19 7.52 -5.93
CA SER A 89 -24.05 7.52 -7.12
C SER A 89 -23.66 6.51 -8.19
N ILE A 90 -22.49 5.86 -8.10
CA ILE A 90 -22.11 4.80 -9.03
C ILE A 90 -22.62 3.46 -8.50
N PRO A 91 -23.53 2.76 -9.22
CA PRO A 91 -23.98 1.43 -8.83
C PRO A 91 -22.78 0.47 -8.76
N ILE A 92 -22.55 -0.12 -7.59
CA ILE A 92 -21.50 -1.13 -7.38
C ILE A 92 -21.76 -2.37 -8.27
N GLU A 93 -23.05 -2.64 -8.55
CA GLU A 93 -23.50 -3.67 -9.48
C GLU A 93 -23.22 -3.30 -10.95
N GLY A 94 -21.98 -3.46 -11.38
CA GLY A 94 -21.61 -3.32 -12.80
C GLY A 94 -20.19 -2.84 -13.04
N ILE A 95 -19.60 -2.18 -12.04
CA ILE A 95 -18.19 -1.76 -12.06
C ILE A 95 -17.31 -3.00 -12.35
N PHE A 96 -17.37 -4.02 -11.49
CA PHE A 96 -16.49 -5.19 -11.59
C PHE A 96 -16.82 -6.21 -12.70
N LYS A 97 -17.91 -6.00 -13.47
CA LYS A 97 -18.34 -6.96 -14.52
C LYS A 97 -17.97 -6.56 -15.94
N LYS A 98 -17.62 -5.28 -16.17
CA LYS A 98 -17.36 -4.76 -17.54
C LYS A 98 -15.89 -4.47 -17.80
N TYR A 99 -15.11 -4.26 -16.76
CA TYR A 99 -13.68 -4.09 -16.83
C TYR A 99 -13.07 -5.00 -15.77
N ASP A 100 -12.37 -6.05 -16.18
CA ASP A 100 -11.33 -6.64 -15.35
C ASP A 100 -10.31 -5.51 -15.12
N PHE A 101 -10.50 -4.71 -14.07
CA PHE A 101 -9.83 -3.41 -13.97
C PHE A 101 -8.31 -3.57 -13.88
N LEU A 102 -7.70 -3.41 -15.04
CA LEU A 102 -6.67 -2.42 -15.32
C LEU A 102 -6.82 -1.23 -14.35
N LEU A 103 -6.13 -1.29 -13.20
CA LEU A 103 -5.83 -0.08 -12.45
C LEU A 103 -4.98 0.79 -13.36
N LEU A 104 -5.42 2.04 -13.55
CA LEU A 104 -4.78 3.01 -14.41
C LEU A 104 -3.37 3.29 -13.88
N PHE A 105 -2.36 2.63 -14.44
CA PHE A 105 -0.95 3.00 -14.26
C PHE A 105 -0.77 4.36 -14.94
N VAL A 106 -0.84 5.44 -14.18
CA VAL A 106 -0.35 6.72 -14.65
C VAL A 106 1.18 6.61 -14.67
N LYS A 107 1.70 6.19 -15.82
CA LYS A 107 3.10 6.29 -16.20
C LYS A 107 3.43 7.78 -16.38
N LEU A 108 3.74 8.47 -15.29
CA LEU A 108 4.38 9.78 -15.38
C LEU A 108 5.89 9.55 -15.54
N PHE A 109 6.30 9.45 -16.81
CA PHE A 109 7.64 9.81 -17.25
C PHE A 109 7.52 10.59 -18.56
N ARG A 110 7.43 11.92 -18.44
CA ARG A 110 8.56 12.83 -18.68
C ARG A 110 8.38 14.08 -17.83
#